data_AF-A0A452XBD2-F1
#
_entry.id   AF-A0A452XBD2-F1
#
_cell.length_a   1.000
_cell.length_b   1.000
_cell.length_c   1.000
_cell.angle_alpha   90.00
_cell.angle_beta   90.00
_cell.angle_gamma   90.00
#
_symmetry.space_group_name_H-M   'P 1'
#
loop_
_entity.id
_entity.type
_entity.pdbx_description
1 polymer ?
#
loop_
_entity_poly.entity_id
_entity_poly.type
_entity_poly.pdbx_seq_one_letter_code
_entity_poly.pdbx_strand_id
1 'polypeptide(L)'
;MGDKDMNYSSIEYQKPTKPRVRHTRPWSSCTTTSSSRANLQSTSKLRARVNLTKLGTPTLWRYWKHFNLVSMNPTPSEEQLFHGVQQHFQSQQLDELQVILGFIQTAKRLKTLYKNSS
;
A
#
# COMPACT_ATOMS: atom_id res chain seq x y z
N MET A 1 45.24 76.41 -14.04
CA MET A 1 45.54 75.43 -12.98
C MET A 1 44.26 74.66 -12.74
N GLY A 2 44.29 73.38 -13.13
CA GLY A 2 43.13 72.51 -13.13
C GLY A 2 43.24 71.53 -11.98
N ASP A 3 42.14 71.41 -11.25
CA ASP A 3 41.95 70.39 -10.23
C ASP A 3 40.50 69.93 -10.27
N LYS A 4 40.32 68.65 -9.96
CA LYS A 4 39.08 67.98 -9.52
C LYS A 4 38.31 67.11 -10.53
N ASP A 5 38.80 65.89 -10.64
CA ASP A 5 38.10 64.63 -10.37
C ASP A 5 36.63 64.52 -10.80
N MET A 6 36.36 63.67 -11.78
CA MET A 6 35.24 62.72 -11.75
C MET A 6 35.56 61.56 -12.70
N ASN A 7 36.35 60.61 -12.19
CA ASN A 7 36.45 59.28 -12.79
C ASN A 7 35.15 58.53 -12.47
N TYR A 8 34.11 58.76 -13.28
CA TYR A 8 32.93 57.91 -13.23
C TYR A 8 33.27 56.60 -13.92
N SER A 9 33.76 55.65 -13.12
CA SER A 9 33.95 54.26 -13.51
C SER A 9 32.64 53.75 -14.09
N SER A 10 32.60 53.63 -15.41
CA SER A 10 31.50 53.00 -16.13
C SER A 10 31.51 51.52 -15.74
N ILE A 11 30.70 51.21 -14.74
CA ILE A 11 30.42 49.88 -14.23
C ILE A 11 30.04 48.98 -15.42
N GLU A 12 31.01 48.18 -15.84
CA GLU A 12 30.85 47.10 -16.79
C GLU A 12 29.90 46.08 -16.17
N TYR A 13 28.62 46.18 -16.51
CA TYR A 13 27.66 45.12 -16.23
C TYR A 13 27.91 43.96 -17.20
N GLN A 14 28.85 43.08 -16.85
CA GLN A 14 28.88 41.74 -17.44
C GLN A 14 27.59 41.03 -17.06
N LYS A 15 26.72 40.85 -18.06
CA LYS A 15 25.45 40.11 -17.91
C LYS A 15 25.76 38.70 -17.40
N PRO A 16 25.05 38.22 -16.36
CA PRO A 16 25.09 36.81 -16.01
C PRO A 16 24.65 35.98 -17.21
N THR A 17 25.56 35.16 -17.73
CA THR A 17 25.29 34.18 -18.78
C THR A 17 24.11 33.30 -18.35
N LYS A 18 23.00 33.37 -19.09
CA LYS A 18 21.77 32.63 -18.77
C LYS A 18 22.07 31.13 -18.69
N PRO A 19 21.64 30.41 -17.65
CA PRO A 19 21.72 28.96 -17.64
C PRO A 19 20.84 28.41 -18.76
N ARG A 20 21.44 27.56 -19.61
CA ARG A 20 20.77 26.91 -20.73
C ARG A 20 19.56 26.11 -20.22
N VAL A 21 18.37 26.53 -20.63
CA VAL A 21 17.11 25.84 -20.36
C VAL A 21 17.20 24.42 -20.90
N ARG A 22 17.22 23.42 -20.00
CA ARG A 22 16.98 22.02 -20.38
C ARG A 22 15.49 21.81 -20.32
N HIS A 23 14.88 21.44 -21.45
CA HIS A 23 13.47 21.08 -21.51
C HIS A 23 13.20 19.90 -20.55
N THR A 24 12.22 20.08 -19.67
CA THR A 24 11.72 19.01 -18.80
C THR A 24 11.10 17.92 -19.67
N ARG A 25 11.47 16.66 -19.41
CA ARG A 25 10.92 15.47 -20.08
C ARG A 25 9.39 15.45 -19.92
N PRO A 26 8.60 15.30 -21.01
CA PRO A 26 7.17 15.14 -20.88
C PRO A 26 6.87 13.78 -20.22
N TRP A 27 6.01 13.80 -19.21
CA TRP A 27 5.40 12.60 -18.65
C TRP A 27 4.59 11.91 -19.76
N SER A 28 4.97 10.70 -20.14
CA SER A 28 4.25 9.92 -21.15
C SER A 28 2.85 9.58 -20.62
N SER A 29 1.82 10.23 -21.18
CA SER A 29 0.44 9.81 -20.98
C SER A 29 0.12 8.68 -21.95
N CYS A 30 -0.35 7.55 -21.43
CA CYS A 30 -0.73 6.39 -22.22
C CYS A 30 -1.97 6.75 -23.05
N THR A 31 -1.81 6.86 -24.38
CA THR A 31 -2.95 7.04 -25.29
C THR A 31 -3.69 5.71 -25.46
N THR A 32 -4.98 5.74 -25.14
CA THR A 32 -5.93 4.66 -25.41
C THR A 32 -6.11 4.52 -26.93
N THR A 33 -5.56 3.47 -27.54
CA THR A 33 -5.93 3.05 -28.89
C THR A 33 -7.03 1.99 -28.82
N SER A 34 -8.16 2.35 -29.41
CA SER A 34 -9.35 1.55 -29.58
C SER A 34 -9.15 0.35 -30.49
N SER A 35 -10.03 -0.65 -30.29
CA SER A 35 -10.49 -1.68 -31.23
C SER A 35 -9.70 -3.00 -31.31
N SER A 36 -10.24 -4.03 -30.65
CA SER A 36 -10.82 -5.18 -31.36
C SER A 36 -11.60 -6.04 -30.35
N ARG A 37 -12.80 -6.44 -30.77
CA ARG A 37 -13.72 -7.29 -30.02
C ARG A 37 -13.16 -8.71 -29.93
N ALA A 38 -12.19 -8.94 -29.07
CA ALA A 38 -11.83 -10.29 -28.64
C ALA A 38 -12.73 -10.66 -27.46
N ASN A 39 -13.62 -11.60 -27.74
CA ASN A 39 -14.48 -12.34 -26.82
C ASN A 39 -13.83 -12.50 -25.43
N LEU A 40 -14.09 -11.55 -24.53
CA LEU A 40 -13.72 -11.67 -23.13
C LEU A 40 -14.73 -12.67 -22.57
N GLN A 41 -14.46 -13.96 -22.76
CA GLN A 41 -14.99 -14.94 -21.83
C GLN A 41 -14.71 -14.36 -20.47
N SER A 42 -15.78 -14.12 -19.71
CA SER A 42 -15.72 -13.67 -18.32
C SER A 42 -14.90 -14.73 -17.61
N THR A 43 -13.58 -14.56 -17.61
CA THR A 43 -12.66 -15.39 -16.85
C THR A 43 -13.08 -15.08 -15.44
N SER A 44 -13.85 -16.03 -14.91
CA SER A 44 -14.29 -16.11 -13.54
C SER A 44 -13.32 -15.32 -12.68
N LYS A 45 -13.79 -14.16 -12.17
CA LYS A 45 -13.05 -13.29 -11.25
C LYS A 45 -12.08 -14.17 -10.49
N LEU A 46 -10.77 -14.04 -10.73
CA LEU A 46 -9.76 -14.88 -10.07
C LEU A 46 -10.07 -14.84 -8.57
N ARG A 47 -10.79 -15.85 -8.08
CA ARG A 47 -11.25 -15.87 -6.70
C ARG A 47 -9.98 -16.13 -5.93
N ALA A 48 -9.38 -15.08 -5.40
CA ALA A 48 -8.26 -15.16 -4.50
C ALA A 48 -8.72 -16.02 -3.31
N ARG A 49 -8.44 -17.33 -3.38
CA ARG A 49 -8.75 -18.27 -2.33
C ARG A 49 -7.61 -18.21 -1.33
N VAL A 50 -7.93 -17.83 -0.11
CA VAL A 50 -6.98 -17.88 1.00
C VAL A 50 -6.64 -19.33 1.27
N ASN A 51 -5.35 -19.66 1.23
CA ASN A 51 -4.88 -20.99 1.60
C ASN A 51 -4.53 -21.04 3.09
N LEU A 52 -5.43 -21.62 3.89
CA LEU A 52 -5.25 -21.77 5.34
C LEU A 52 -4.30 -22.93 5.70
N THR A 53 -3.93 -23.82 4.77
CA THR A 53 -2.99 -24.92 5.06
C THR A 53 -1.57 -24.42 5.26
N LYS A 54 -1.28 -23.21 4.80
CA LYS A 54 -0.01 -22.51 5.05
C LYS A 54 0.08 -21.95 6.47
N LEU A 55 -1.03 -21.94 7.22
CA LEU A 55 -1.03 -21.53 8.62
C LEU A 55 -0.65 -22.74 9.48
N GLY A 56 0.27 -22.54 10.43
CA GLY A 56 0.54 -23.56 11.42
C GLY A 56 -0.68 -23.83 12.30
N THR A 57 -0.85 -25.08 12.73
CA THR A 57 -1.84 -25.56 13.71
C THR A 57 -2.02 -24.62 14.92
N PRO A 58 -0.97 -24.03 15.55
CA PRO A 58 -1.16 -23.08 16.65
C PRO A 58 -1.91 -21.80 16.25
N THR A 59 -1.75 -21.32 15.01
CA THR A 59 -2.49 -20.16 14.51
C THR A 59 -3.96 -20.49 14.31
N LEU A 60 -4.27 -21.67 13.79
CA LEU A 60 -5.64 -22.14 13.64
C LEU A 60 -6.33 -22.27 15.01
N TRP A 61 -5.63 -22.79 16.03
CA TRP A 61 -6.13 -22.83 17.41
C TRP A 61 -6.38 -21.45 18.01
N ARG A 62 -5.48 -20.48 17.78
CA ARG A 62 -5.70 -19.09 18.23
C ARG A 62 -6.97 -18.51 17.60
N TYR A 63 -7.17 -18.71 16.31
CA TYR A 63 -8.38 -18.29 15.62
C TYR A 63 -9.63 -18.97 16.20
N TRP A 64 -9.56 -20.29 16.37
CA TRP A 64 -10.65 -21.11 16.94
C TRP A 64 -11.11 -20.62 18.31
N LYS A 65 -10.15 -20.32 19.19
CA LYS A 65 -10.42 -19.77 20.53
C LYS A 65 -10.96 -18.35 20.46
N HIS A 66 -10.41 -17.49 19.60
CA HIS A 66 -10.80 -16.08 19.49
C HIS A 66 -12.25 -15.92 19.02
N PHE A 67 -12.73 -16.78 18.13
CA PHE A 67 -14.10 -16.75 17.63
C PHE A 67 -15.03 -17.74 18.35
N ASN A 68 -14.61 -18.28 19.50
CA ASN A 68 -15.40 -19.18 20.33
C ASN A 68 -15.96 -20.41 19.58
N LEU A 69 -15.27 -20.87 18.52
CA LEU A 69 -15.60 -22.07 17.74
C LEU A 69 -15.52 -23.36 18.59
N VAL A 70 -14.86 -23.28 19.75
CA VAL A 70 -14.78 -24.33 20.79
C VAL A 70 -16.16 -24.83 21.22
N SER A 71 -17.18 -23.96 21.19
CA SER A 71 -18.55 -24.34 21.52
C SER A 71 -19.17 -25.33 20.53
N MET A 72 -18.74 -25.34 19.27
CA MET A 72 -19.22 -26.28 18.25
C MET A 72 -18.50 -27.62 18.31
N ASN A 73 -17.20 -27.62 18.63
CA ASN A 73 -16.43 -28.83 18.89
C ASN A 73 -15.25 -28.51 19.83
N PRO A 74 -15.23 -29.05 21.05
CA PRO A 74 -14.18 -28.75 22.03
C PRO A 74 -12.86 -29.50 21.76
N THR A 75 -12.88 -30.59 21.00
CA THR A 75 -11.71 -31.42 20.69
C THR A 75 -11.69 -31.83 19.22
N PRO A 76 -11.56 -30.87 18.27
CA PRO A 76 -11.54 -31.18 16.86
C PRO A 76 -10.24 -31.88 16.46
N SER A 77 -10.32 -32.79 15.49
CA SER A 77 -9.12 -33.26 14.79
C SER A 77 -8.48 -32.10 13.99
N GLU A 78 -7.22 -32.26 13.56
CA GLU A 78 -6.53 -31.21 12.79
C GLU A 78 -7.27 -30.84 11.49
N GLU A 79 -7.81 -31.84 10.78
CA GLU A 79 -8.60 -31.63 9.57
C GLU A 79 -9.93 -30.91 9.87
N GLN A 80 -10.60 -31.30 10.97
CA GLN A 80 -11.84 -30.65 11.40
C GLN A 80 -11.61 -29.20 11.84
N LEU A 81 -10.50 -28.94 12.53
CA LEU A 81 -10.06 -27.60 12.90
C LEU A 81 -9.88 -26.75 11.64
N PHE A 82 -9.15 -27.25 10.65
CA PHE A 82 -8.95 -26.56 9.38
C PHE A 82 -10.27 -26.28 8.66
N HIS A 83 -11.13 -27.29 8.51
CA HIS A 83 -12.40 -27.14 7.81
C HIS A 83 -13.32 -26.16 8.53
N GLY A 84 -13.44 -26.24 9.86
CA GLY A 84 -14.27 -25.32 10.62
C GLY A 84 -13.76 -23.88 10.57
N VAL A 85 -12.44 -23.66 10.67
CA VAL A 85 -11.85 -22.31 10.47
C VAL A 85 -12.12 -21.80 9.06
N GLN A 86 -11.97 -22.65 8.04
CA GLN A 86 -12.21 -22.24 6.66
C GLN A 86 -13.67 -21.83 6.42
N GLN A 87 -14.61 -22.62 6.90
CA GLN A 87 -16.04 -22.33 6.76
C GLN A 87 -16.42 -21.06 7.52
N HIS A 88 -15.93 -20.90 8.74
CA HIS A 88 -16.17 -19.69 9.53
C HIS A 88 -15.57 -18.45 8.85
N PHE A 89 -14.32 -18.51 8.41
CA PHE A 89 -13.64 -17.41 7.72
C PHE A 89 -14.38 -16.98 6.44
N GLN A 90 -14.89 -17.94 5.67
CA GLN A 90 -15.64 -17.66 4.43
C GLN A 90 -17.05 -17.09 4.67
N SER A 91 -17.64 -17.35 5.84
CA SER A 91 -18.99 -16.88 6.19
C SER A 91 -18.99 -15.57 6.98
N GLN A 92 -17.81 -15.02 7.32
CA GLN A 92 -17.74 -13.74 8.02
C GLN A 92 -18.33 -12.61 7.17
N GLN A 93 -19.22 -11.84 7.80
CA GLN A 93 -19.68 -10.56 7.28
C GLN A 93 -18.96 -9.45 8.05
N LEU A 94 -18.26 -8.57 7.34
CA LEU A 94 -17.42 -7.54 7.93
C LEU A 94 -17.74 -6.18 7.29
N ASP A 95 -17.69 -5.13 8.10
CA ASP A 95 -17.67 -3.76 7.61
C ASP A 95 -16.24 -3.46 7.10
N GLU A 96 -16.11 -3.29 5.78
CA GLU A 96 -14.83 -3.04 5.12
C GLU A 96 -14.13 -1.79 5.66
N LEU A 97 -14.87 -0.71 5.90
CA LEU A 97 -14.30 0.55 6.38
C LEU A 97 -13.79 0.39 7.80
N GLN A 98 -14.55 -0.28 8.67
CA GLN A 98 -14.15 -0.54 10.04
C GLN A 98 -12.89 -1.40 10.12
N VAL A 99 -12.82 -2.47 9.31
CA VAL A 99 -11.67 -3.37 9.28
C VAL A 99 -10.41 -2.65 8.77
N ILE A 100 -10.51 -1.90 7.68
CA ILE A 100 -9.38 -1.16 7.12
C ILE A 100 -8.87 -0.11 8.11
N LEU A 101 -9.78 0.67 8.71
CA LEU A 101 -9.41 1.69 9.68
C LEU A 101 -8.73 1.08 10.92
N GLY A 102 -9.31 0.00 11.46
CA GLY A 102 -8.73 -0.73 12.60
C GLY A 102 -7.35 -1.32 12.29
N PHE A 103 -7.16 -1.87 11.09
CA PHE A 103 -5.87 -2.36 10.63
C PHE A 103 -4.83 -1.22 10.54
N ILE A 104 -5.17 -0.09 9.93
CA ILE A 104 -4.25 1.06 9.83
C ILE A 104 -3.86 1.58 11.21
N GLN A 105 -4.81 1.74 12.13
CA GLN A 105 -4.55 2.23 13.48
C GLN A 105 -3.61 1.30 14.26
N THR A 106 -3.86 -0.02 14.22
CA THR A 106 -3.01 -1.01 14.89
C THR A 106 -1.60 -1.07 14.30
N ALA A 107 -1.47 -1.01 12.97
CA ALA A 107 -0.17 -0.96 12.29
C ALA A 107 0.61 0.33 12.60
N LYS A 108 -0.06 1.49 12.70
CA LYS A 108 0.58 2.75 13.11
C LYS A 108 1.12 2.65 14.55
N ARG A 109 0.34 2.08 15.48
CA ARG A 109 0.78 1.87 16.87
C ARG A 109 1.99 0.94 16.95
N LEU A 110 2.02 -0.12 16.14
CA LEU A 110 3.16 -1.03 16.11
C LEU A 110 4.46 -0.31 15.73
N LYS A 111 4.41 0.56 14.71
CA LYS A 111 5.58 1.37 14.29
C LYS A 111 6.08 2.30 15.39
N THR A 112 5.19 2.91 16.18
CA THR A 112 5.59 3.78 17.29
C THR A 112 6.25 3.01 18.43
N LEU A 113 5.79 1.78 18.72
CA LEU A 113 6.41 0.96 19.75
C LEU A 113 7.85 0.62 19.40
N TYR A 114 8.12 0.19 18.17
CA TYR A 114 9.49 -0.09 17.71
C TYR A 114 10.39 1.15 17.68
N LYS A 115 9.82 2.33 17.41
CA LYS A 115 10.56 3.60 17.41
C LYS A 115 10.92 4.09 18.82
N ASN A 116 10.07 3.80 19.81
CA ASN A 116 10.25 4.25 21.19
C ASN A 116 11.05 3.23 22.04
N SER A 117 11.32 2.04 21.50
CA SER A 117 12.12 0.98 22.14
C SER A 117 13.56 0.91 21.63
N SER A 118 14.00 1.90 20.85
CA SER A 118 15.36 2.04 20.30
C SER A 118 16.01 3.30 20.80
#